data_AF-A0A0R1VTG0-F1
#
_entry.id   AF-A0A0R1VTG0-F1
#
_cell.length_a   1.000
_cell.length_b   1.000
_cell.length_c   1.000
_cell.angle_alpha   90.00
_cell.angle_beta   90.00
_cell.angle_gamma   90.00
#
_symmetry.space_group_name_H-M   'P 1'
#
loop_
_entity.id
_entity.type
_entity.pdbx_description
1 polymer ?
#
loop_
_entity_poly.entity_id
_entity_poly.type
_entity_poly.pdbx_seq_one_letter_code
_entity_poly.pdbx_strand_id
1 'polypeptide(L)'
;MPFGEKGPFQEMIYKRASSILSFANMDPDSYIVEQFTGLKDKNGKDIYEGDIVKYISEDGYSFLGPVKYLIDEDYPAFDIPTEYIPDGWQFASNILNTGAAENAIEVVGNVHEDSDLLEGGK
;
A
#
# COMPACT_ATOMS: atom_id res chain seq x y z
N MET A 1 34.81 -40.95 5.95
CA MET A 1 33.88 -39.82 5.66
C MET A 1 34.61 -38.87 4.72
N PRO A 2 34.02 -38.45 3.59
CA PRO A 2 34.78 -37.85 2.50
C PRO A 2 34.68 -36.33 2.52
N PHE A 3 35.37 -35.63 3.41
CA PHE A 3 35.67 -34.20 3.20
C PHE A 3 37.02 -33.86 3.83
N GLY A 4 38.01 -33.63 2.96
CA GLY A 4 39.36 -33.18 3.32
C GLY A 4 39.47 -31.67 3.57
N GLU A 5 40.66 -31.25 3.98
CA GLU A 5 41.00 -29.93 4.53
C GLU A 5 40.56 -28.75 3.63
N LYS A 6 39.81 -27.81 4.20
CA LYS A 6 39.36 -26.59 3.51
C LYS A 6 40.51 -25.57 3.47
N GLY A 7 40.99 -25.26 2.26
CA GLY A 7 41.94 -24.17 1.98
C GLY A 7 41.36 -22.77 2.25
N PRO A 8 42.17 -21.71 2.12
CA PRO A 8 41.85 -20.39 2.67
C PRO A 8 40.60 -19.80 2.02
N PHE A 9 39.74 -19.31 2.89
CA PHE A 9 38.44 -18.72 2.60
C PHE A 9 38.58 -17.60 1.55
N GLN A 10 37.93 -17.76 0.41
CA GLN A 10 37.95 -16.79 -0.68
C GLN A 10 37.24 -15.50 -0.22
N GLU A 11 37.95 -14.38 -0.26
CA GLU A 11 37.47 -13.05 0.13
C GLU A 11 36.15 -12.70 -0.55
N MET A 12 35.11 -12.48 0.27
CA MET A 12 33.81 -12.04 -0.20
C MET A 12 33.84 -10.52 -0.39
N ILE A 13 33.81 -10.06 -1.64
CA ILE A 13 33.87 -8.65 -2.02
C ILE A 13 32.71 -7.89 -1.33
N TYR A 14 33.08 -6.96 -0.44
CA TYR A 14 32.24 -6.24 0.54
C TYR A 14 30.94 -5.60 0.01
N LYS A 15 30.77 -5.41 -1.31
CA LYS A 15 29.55 -4.84 -1.88
C LYS A 15 28.36 -5.80 -1.96
N ARG A 16 28.58 -7.11 -2.15
CA ARG A 16 27.49 -8.11 -2.24
C ARG A 16 27.26 -8.86 -0.92
N ALA A 17 28.22 -8.81 -0.01
CA ALA A 17 28.12 -9.42 1.31
C ALA A 17 27.17 -8.68 2.25
N SER A 18 27.17 -7.34 2.22
CA SER A 18 26.30 -6.53 3.08
C SER A 18 24.82 -6.81 2.86
N SER A 19 24.37 -6.97 1.62
CA SER A 19 22.97 -7.26 1.33
C SER A 19 22.57 -8.67 1.77
N ILE A 20 23.42 -9.69 1.54
CA ILE A 20 23.14 -11.06 1.99
C ILE A 20 23.07 -11.14 3.52
N LEU A 21 23.98 -10.45 4.21
CA LEU A 21 23.98 -10.38 5.67
C LEU A 21 22.81 -9.54 6.22
N SER A 22 22.36 -8.50 5.51
CA SER A 22 21.17 -7.74 5.93
C SER A 22 19.90 -8.58 5.79
N PHE A 23 19.73 -9.32 4.68
CA PHE A 23 18.60 -10.23 4.53
C PHE A 23 18.63 -11.38 5.53
N ALA A 24 19.81 -11.89 5.89
CA ALA A 24 19.94 -12.95 6.90
C ALA A 24 19.60 -12.48 8.33
N ASN A 25 19.62 -11.17 8.58
CA ASN A 25 19.24 -10.56 9.86
C ASN A 25 17.85 -9.91 9.84
N MET A 26 17.11 -9.96 8.72
CA MET A 26 15.71 -9.54 8.70
C MET A 26 14.87 -10.60 9.43
N ASP A 27 13.99 -10.12 10.30
CA ASP A 27 12.87 -10.90 10.81
C ASP A 27 11.65 -10.58 9.92
N PRO A 28 11.29 -11.43 8.94
CA PRO A 28 10.21 -11.12 8.00
C PRO A 28 8.89 -10.81 8.71
N ASP A 29 8.66 -11.39 9.88
CA ASP A 29 7.44 -11.24 10.66
C ASP A 29 7.37 -9.86 11.36
N SER A 30 8.48 -9.13 11.41
CA SER A 30 8.56 -7.78 11.98
C SER A 30 8.13 -6.66 11.02
N TYR A 31 7.88 -6.98 9.75
CA TYR A 31 7.53 -6.01 8.72
C TYR A 31 6.13 -6.25 8.16
N ILE A 32 5.35 -5.18 8.07
CA ILE A 32 4.12 -5.17 7.29
C ILE A 32 4.50 -4.76 5.87
N VAL A 33 4.23 -5.63 4.91
CA VAL A 33 4.50 -5.37 3.49
C VAL A 33 3.21 -4.92 2.83
N GLU A 34 3.20 -3.72 2.28
CA GLU A 34 2.06 -3.15 1.56
C GLU A 34 2.35 -3.13 0.05
N GLN A 35 1.33 -3.45 -0.75
CA GLN A 35 1.47 -3.52 -2.21
C GLN A 35 1.24 -2.15 -2.85
N PHE A 36 2.17 -1.72 -3.72
CA PHE A 36 1.96 -0.53 -4.55
C PHE A 36 0.83 -0.77 -5.56
N THR A 37 -0.10 0.17 -5.64
CA THR A 37 -1.29 0.07 -6.51
C THR A 37 -0.99 0.35 -7.98
N GLY A 38 0.13 1.01 -8.29
CA GLY A 38 0.42 1.54 -9.63
C GLY A 38 -0.03 2.99 -9.84
N LEU A 39 -0.71 3.59 -8.87
CA LEU A 39 -1.32 4.92 -8.98
C LEU A 39 -0.61 5.94 -8.09
N LYS A 40 -0.76 7.22 -8.46
CA LYS A 40 -0.30 8.37 -7.67
C LYS A 40 -1.48 9.25 -7.31
N ASP A 41 -1.40 9.88 -6.14
CA ASP A 41 -2.37 10.88 -5.72
C ASP A 41 -2.14 12.23 -6.41
N LYS A 42 -2.99 13.23 -6.14
CA LYS A 42 -2.89 14.57 -6.72
C LYS A 42 -1.57 15.30 -6.41
N ASN A 43 -0.87 14.90 -5.35
CA ASN A 43 0.40 15.46 -4.92
C ASN A 43 1.61 14.67 -5.48
N GLY A 44 1.36 13.63 -6.29
CA GLY A 44 2.37 12.77 -6.87
C GLY A 44 2.91 11.67 -5.93
N LYS A 45 2.30 11.51 -4.75
CA LYS A 45 2.63 10.45 -3.79
C LYS A 45 2.10 9.12 -4.32
N ASP A 46 2.93 8.07 -4.24
CA ASP A 46 2.51 6.71 -4.58
C ASP A 46 1.44 6.22 -3.60
N ILE A 47 0.40 5.55 -4.13
CA ILE A 47 -0.68 4.99 -3.34
C ILE A 47 -0.42 3.48 -3.13
N TYR A 48 -0.47 3.04 -1.87
CA TYR A 48 -0.28 1.65 -1.46
C TYR A 48 -1.57 1.07 -0.88
N GLU A 49 -1.64 -0.26 -0.82
CA GLU A 49 -2.60 -0.95 0.03
C GLU A 49 -2.45 -0.49 1.49
N GLY A 50 -3.55 -0.21 2.18
CA GLY A 50 -3.52 0.31 3.56
C GLY A 50 -3.48 1.84 3.67
N ASP A 51 -3.19 2.56 2.58
CA ASP A 51 -3.32 4.02 2.58
C ASP A 51 -4.78 4.44 2.81
N ILE A 52 -4.97 5.49 3.60
CA ILE A 52 -6.26 6.17 3.76
C ILE A 52 -6.27 7.34 2.79
N VAL A 53 -7.22 7.29 1.85
CA VAL A 53 -7.38 8.31 0.82
C VAL A 53 -8.61 9.18 1.10
N LYS A 54 -8.47 10.45 0.79
CA LYS A 54 -9.56 11.41 0.70
C LYS A 54 -9.96 11.58 -0.76
N TYR A 55 -11.18 11.15 -1.09
CA TYR A 55 -11.80 11.45 -2.38
C TYR A 55 -12.51 12.81 -2.29
N ILE A 56 -12.33 13.67 -3.29
CA ILE A 56 -12.91 15.02 -3.37
C ILE A 56 -13.67 15.16 -4.69
N SER A 57 -15.00 15.25 -4.61
CA SER A 57 -15.85 15.51 -5.77
C SER A 57 -15.67 16.92 -6.33
N GLU A 58 -16.09 17.15 -7.57
CA GLU A 58 -16.09 18.49 -8.21
C GLU A 58 -16.88 19.53 -7.40
N ASP A 59 -17.96 19.11 -6.73
CA ASP A 59 -18.81 19.97 -5.89
C ASP A 59 -18.21 20.25 -4.50
N GLY A 60 -17.00 19.76 -4.22
CA GLY A 60 -16.26 20.00 -2.98
C GLY A 60 -16.64 19.09 -1.81
N TYR A 61 -17.61 18.19 -1.98
CA TYR A 61 -17.87 17.13 -1.02
C TYR A 61 -16.75 16.09 -1.04
N SER A 62 -16.49 15.46 0.11
CA SER A 62 -15.41 14.48 0.25
C SER A 62 -15.75 13.40 1.24
N PHE A 63 -15.15 12.23 1.08
CA PHE A 63 -15.16 11.15 2.08
C PHE A 63 -13.77 10.53 2.21
N LEU A 64 -13.58 9.77 3.29
CA LEU A 64 -12.35 9.02 3.57
C LEU A 64 -12.62 7.53 3.43
N GLY A 65 -11.65 6.79 2.92
CA GLY A 65 -11.67 5.35 2.93
C GLY A 65 -10.28 4.74 2.78
N PRO A 66 -10.04 3.54 3.33
CA PRO A 66 -8.81 2.82 3.11
C PRO A 66 -8.77 2.22 1.71
N VAL A 67 -7.57 2.09 1.14
CA VAL A 67 -7.31 1.32 -0.07
C VAL A 67 -7.14 -0.15 0.31
N LYS A 68 -7.95 -1.03 -0.29
CA LYS A 68 -7.85 -2.49 -0.09
C LYS A 68 -7.87 -3.23 -1.43
N TYR A 69 -7.31 -4.43 -1.46
CA TYR A 69 -7.50 -5.36 -2.57
C TYR A 69 -8.82 -6.13 -2.38
N LEU A 70 -9.82 -5.87 -3.22
CA LEU A 70 -11.21 -6.31 -2.98
C LEU A 70 -11.56 -7.70 -3.53
N ILE A 71 -10.59 -8.63 -3.53
CA ILE A 71 -10.79 -9.99 -4.05
C ILE A 71 -11.91 -10.76 -3.34
N ASP A 72 -12.11 -10.52 -2.05
CA ASP A 72 -13.17 -11.15 -1.24
C ASP A 72 -14.58 -10.66 -1.62
N GLU A 73 -14.69 -9.54 -2.34
CA GLU A 73 -15.93 -9.00 -2.88
C GLU A 73 -16.16 -9.41 -4.36
N ASP A 74 -15.43 -10.41 -4.86
CA ASP A 74 -15.41 -10.81 -6.29
C ASP A 74 -15.01 -9.65 -7.22
N TYR A 75 -14.23 -8.70 -6.69
CA TYR A 75 -13.73 -7.52 -7.40
C TYR A 75 -12.21 -7.42 -7.26
N PRO A 76 -11.43 -8.16 -8.08
CA PRO A 76 -9.99 -8.36 -7.89
C PRO A 76 -9.15 -7.13 -8.31
N ALA A 77 -9.40 -5.98 -7.70
CA ALA A 77 -8.74 -4.71 -7.93
C ALA A 77 -8.48 -3.97 -6.60
N PHE A 78 -7.49 -3.07 -6.60
CA PHE A 78 -7.36 -2.10 -5.53
C PHE A 78 -8.44 -1.04 -5.67
N ASP A 79 -9.20 -0.82 -4.60
CA ASP A 79 -10.20 0.23 -4.55
C ASP A 79 -10.59 0.58 -3.10
N ILE A 80 -11.56 1.48 -2.96
CA ILE A 80 -12.16 1.84 -1.68
C ILE A 80 -13.37 0.94 -1.40
N PRO A 81 -13.44 0.23 -0.26
CA PRO A 81 -14.57 -0.64 0.06
C PRO A 81 -15.88 0.15 0.16
N THR A 82 -16.97 -0.48 -0.26
CA THR A 82 -18.29 0.17 -0.36
C THR A 82 -18.83 0.69 0.97
N GLU A 83 -18.42 0.09 2.09
CA GLU A 83 -18.78 0.49 3.45
C GLU A 83 -18.29 1.89 3.86
N TYR A 84 -17.31 2.45 3.14
CA TYR A 84 -16.80 3.81 3.36
C TYR A 84 -17.40 4.84 2.41
N ILE A 85 -18.21 4.41 1.43
CA ILE A 85 -18.82 5.29 0.44
C ILE A 85 -20.11 5.88 1.04
N PRO A 86 -20.28 7.21 1.06
CA PRO A 86 -21.50 7.83 1.58
C PRO A 86 -22.76 7.37 0.83
N ASP A 87 -23.87 7.25 1.57
CA ASP A 87 -25.16 6.89 0.98
C ASP A 87 -25.56 7.83 -0.17
N GLY A 88 -25.99 7.22 -1.28
CA GLY A 88 -26.40 7.94 -2.49
C GLY A 88 -25.28 8.26 -3.47
N TRP A 89 -24.01 8.04 -3.09
CA TRP A 89 -22.88 8.14 -4.02
C TRP A 89 -22.77 6.84 -4.82
N GLN A 90 -22.66 6.98 -6.14
CA GLN A 90 -22.53 5.85 -7.04
C GLN A 90 -21.39 6.08 -8.01
N PHE A 91 -20.52 5.09 -8.10
CA PHE A 91 -19.38 5.11 -9.00
C PHE A 91 -19.59 4.03 -10.06
N ALA A 92 -19.52 4.44 -11.33
CA ALA A 92 -19.68 3.52 -12.46
C ALA A 92 -18.37 2.78 -12.82
N SER A 93 -17.29 3.05 -12.09
CA SER A 93 -15.93 2.61 -12.39
C SER A 93 -15.10 2.61 -11.10
N ASN A 94 -13.91 2.01 -11.17
CA ASN A 94 -12.97 1.95 -10.06
C ASN A 94 -12.67 3.36 -9.51
N ILE A 95 -12.98 3.58 -8.23
CA ILE A 95 -12.96 4.91 -7.61
C ILE A 95 -11.52 5.40 -7.53
N LEU A 96 -10.62 4.51 -7.12
CA LEU A 96 -9.20 4.80 -6.97
C LEU A 96 -8.56 5.26 -8.28
N ASN A 97 -8.78 4.52 -9.37
CA ASN A 97 -8.22 4.82 -10.69
C ASN A 97 -8.81 6.10 -11.28
N THR A 98 -10.15 6.25 -11.24
CA THR A 98 -10.80 7.46 -11.76
C THR A 98 -10.38 8.68 -10.95
N GLY A 99 -10.39 8.58 -9.62
CA GLY A 99 -9.99 9.67 -8.74
C GLY A 99 -8.53 10.06 -8.89
N ALA A 100 -7.62 9.11 -9.11
CA ALA A 100 -6.23 9.41 -9.43
C ALA A 100 -6.09 10.13 -10.77
N ALA A 101 -6.80 9.69 -11.82
CA ALA A 101 -6.77 10.33 -13.14
C ALA A 101 -7.34 11.76 -13.13
N GLU A 102 -8.32 12.02 -12.27
CA GLU A 102 -8.99 13.31 -12.13
C GLU A 102 -8.34 14.23 -11.08
N ASN A 103 -7.25 13.81 -10.43
CA ASN A 103 -6.63 14.49 -9.28
C ASN A 103 -7.61 14.72 -8.10
N ALA A 104 -8.63 13.87 -7.98
CA ALA A 104 -9.65 13.89 -6.95
C ALA A 104 -9.25 13.11 -5.68
N ILE A 105 -8.09 12.45 -5.68
CA ILE A 105 -7.61 11.64 -4.55
C ILE A 105 -6.34 12.24 -3.93
N GLU A 106 -6.32 12.25 -2.60
CA GLU A 106 -5.16 12.62 -1.78
C GLU A 106 -4.95 11.57 -0.70
N VAL A 107 -3.71 11.10 -0.52
CA VAL A 107 -3.39 10.24 0.62
C VAL A 107 -3.26 11.10 1.87
N VAL A 108 -4.02 10.78 2.92
CA VAL A 108 -4.08 11.56 4.16
C VAL A 108 -3.54 10.82 5.39
N GLY A 109 -3.29 9.52 5.27
CA GLY A 109 -2.76 8.68 6.35
C GLY A 109 -2.70 7.22 5.92
N ASN A 110 -2.49 6.29 6.85
CA ASN A 110 -2.58 4.85 6.63
C ASN A 110 -3.27 4.13 7.81
N VAL A 111 -3.72 2.91 7.60
CA VAL A 111 -4.48 2.14 8.61
C VAL A 111 -3.65 1.71 9.83
N HIS A 112 -2.31 1.75 9.76
CA HIS A 112 -1.42 1.34 10.85
C HIS A 112 -1.11 2.48 11.83
N GLU A 113 -1.00 3.71 11.32
CA GLU A 113 -0.65 4.90 12.11
C GLU A 113 -1.83 5.84 12.35
N ASP A 114 -2.81 5.85 11.43
CA ASP A 114 -3.89 6.84 11.39
C ASP A 114 -5.29 6.20 11.37
N SER A 115 -5.46 5.05 12.04
CA SER A 115 -6.75 4.33 12.11
C SER A 115 -7.91 5.21 12.60
N ASP A 116 -7.62 6.17 13.47
CA ASP A 116 -8.59 7.11 14.06
C ASP A 116 -9.29 7.98 12.98
N LEU A 117 -8.67 8.18 11.81
CA LEU A 117 -9.26 8.91 10.70
C LEU A 117 -10.52 8.24 10.14
N LEU A 118 -10.66 6.92 10.30
CA LEU A 118 -11.81 6.15 9.83
C LEU A 118 -12.95 6.09 10.85
N GLU A 119 -12.72 6.47 12.11
CA GLU A 119 -13.74 6.44 13.16
C GLU A 119 -14.62 7.70 13.18
N GLY A 120 -14.08 8.84 12.73
CA GLY A 120 -14.75 10.15 12.76
C GLY A 120 -15.75 10.42 11.61
N GLY A 121 -15.94 9.46 10.69
CA GLY A 121 -16.78 9.58 9.50
C GLY A 121 -18.16 8.91 9.58
N LYS A 122 -18.59 8.45 10.76
CA LYS A 122 -19.90 7.83 11.00
C LYS A 122 -20.96 8.82 11.47
#